data_AF-A0A7Y3GAD8-F1
#
_entry.id   AF-A0A7Y3GAD8-F1
#
_cell.length_a   1.000
_cell.length_b   1.000
_cell.length_c   1.000
_cell.angle_alpha   90.00
_cell.angle_beta   90.00
_cell.angle_gamma   90.00
#
_symmetry.space_group_name_H-M   'P 1'
#
loop_
_entity.id
_entity.type
_entity.pdbx_description
1 polymer ?
#
loop_
_entity_poly.entity_id
_entity_poly.type
_entity_poly.pdbx_seq_one_letter_code
_entity_poly.pdbx_strand_id
1 'polypeptide(L)' 'FKLVRPEGGPPELYDLVADPGERHDLLRRRPEVARRLAAALRDFEAREPAHQPSGEELLGPDSPIGKALRALGYVED' A
#
# COMPACT_ATOMS: atom_id res chain seq x y z
N PHE A 1 -13.00 5.60 -2.98
CA PHE A 1 -11.76 6.40 -3.05
C PHE A 1 -10.63 5.67 -2.38
N LYS A 2 -9.46 5.64 -3.01
CA LYS A 2 -8.20 5.09 -2.49
C LYS A 2 -7.15 6.19 -2.52
N LEU A 3 -6.46 6.36 -1.39
CA LEU A 3 -5.30 7.25 -1.27
C LEU A 3 -4.06 6.38 -1.23
N VAL A 4 -3.09 6.63 -2.10
CA VAL A 4 -1.80 5.92 -2.16
C VAL A 4 -0.68 6.90 -1.83
N ARG A 5 0.33 6.46 -1.10
CA ARG A 5 1.59 7.19 -0.89
C ARG A 5 2.71 6.36 -1.52
N PRO A 6 3.03 6.57 -2.81
CA PRO A 6 4.14 5.87 -3.44
C PRO A 6 5.45 6.24 -2.75
N GLU A 7 6.38 5.29 -2.72
CA GLU A 7 7.72 5.55 -2.20
C GLU A 7 8.42 6.60 -3.08
N GLY A 8 8.93 7.66 -2.45
CA GLY A 8 9.61 8.76 -3.15
C GLY A 8 8.71 9.72 -3.95
N GLY A 9 7.38 9.56 -3.89
CA GLY A 9 6.43 10.37 -4.67
C GLY A 9 5.39 11.13 -3.83
N PRO A 10 4.68 12.10 -4.43
CA PRO A 10 3.53 12.73 -3.79
C PRO A 10 2.38 11.72 -3.64
N PRO A 11 1.45 11.93 -2.68
CA PRO A 11 0.26 11.11 -2.58
C PRO A 11 -0.62 11.19 -3.83
N GLU A 12 -1.38 10.14 -4.10
CA GLU A 12 -2.29 10.03 -5.25
C GLU A 12 -3.69 9.62 -4.78
N LEU A 13 -4.73 10.11 -5.44
CA LEU A 13 -6.12 9.82 -5.07
C LEU A 13 -6.92 9.28 -6.26
N TYR A 14 -7.47 8.07 -6.12
CA TYR A 14 -8.28 7.42 -7.15
C TYR A 14 -9.70 7.16 -6.68
N ASP A 15 -10.68 7.29 -7.58
CA ASP A 15 -12.04 6.83 -7.34
C ASP A 15 -12.22 5.41 -7.91
N LEU A 16 -12.03 4.39 -7.08
CA LEU A 16 -12.14 2.99 -7.52
C LEU A 16 -13.52 2.59 -8.07
N VAL A 17 -14.59 3.34 -7.77
CA VAL A 17 -15.92 3.04 -8.30
C VAL A 17 -16.02 3.53 -9.76
N ALA A 18 -15.60 4.76 -10.02
CA ALA A 18 -15.66 5.37 -11.35
C ALA A 18 -14.43 5.06 -12.23
N ASP A 19 -13.30 4.77 -11.61
CA ASP A 19 -12.01 4.46 -12.23
C ASP A 19 -11.32 3.27 -11.53
N PRO A 20 -11.83 2.04 -11.72
CA PRO A 20 -11.25 0.85 -11.11
C PRO A 20 -9.79 0.58 -11.53
N GLY A 21 -9.37 1.13 -12.66
CA GLY A 21 -8.01 0.98 -13.20
C GLY A 21 -7.03 2.04 -12.71
N GLU A 22 -7.43 2.93 -11.79
CA GLU A 22 -6.55 3.95 -11.18
C GLU A 22 -5.81 4.83 -12.22
N ARG A 23 -6.49 5.18 -13.32
CA ARG A 23 -5.86 5.92 -14.44
C ARG A 23 -5.85 7.43 -14.25
N HIS A 24 -6.69 7.96 -13.36
CA HIS A 24 -6.89 9.40 -13.18
C HIS A 24 -6.63 9.81 -11.74
N ASP A 25 -5.49 10.43 -11.48
CA ASP A 25 -5.23 11.05 -10.18
C ASP A 25 -6.15 12.27 -9.95
N LEU A 26 -6.90 12.21 -8.87
CA LEU A 26 -7.87 13.22 -8.43
C LEU A 26 -7.36 14.07 -7.27
N LEU A 27 -6.10 13.91 -6.83
CA LEU A 27 -5.56 14.59 -5.64
C LEU A 27 -5.82 16.10 -5.67
N ARG A 28 -5.50 16.76 -6.80
CA ARG A 28 -5.70 18.21 -6.97
C ARG A 28 -7.16 18.61 -7.12
N ARG A 29 -8.02 17.70 -7.59
CA ARG A 29 -9.45 17.97 -7.88
C ARG A 29 -10.35 17.72 -6.66
N ARG A 30 -9.88 16.93 -5.69
CA ARG A 30 -10.60 16.52 -4.48
C ARG A 30 -9.71 16.57 -3.23
N PRO A 31 -9.06 17.72 -2.92
CA PRO A 31 -8.12 17.82 -1.79
C PRO A 31 -8.76 17.56 -0.41
N GLU A 32 -10.07 17.78 -0.28
CA GLU A 32 -10.86 17.46 0.90
C GLU A 32 -10.96 15.95 1.16
N VAL A 33 -11.16 15.15 0.11
CA VAL A 33 -11.21 13.68 0.21
C VAL A 33 -9.83 13.13 0.58
N ALA A 34 -8.77 13.66 -0.05
CA ALA A 34 -7.40 13.30 0.26
C ALA A 34 -7.06 13.58 1.73
N ARG A 35 -7.40 14.78 2.25
CA ARG A 35 -7.19 15.14 3.66
C ARG A 35 -7.91 14.21 4.62
N ARG A 36 -9.16 13.83 4.33
CA ARG A 36 -9.94 12.92 5.17
C ARG A 36 -9.32 11.52 5.20
N LEU A 37 -8.92 10.98 4.05
CA LEU A 37 -8.28 9.66 3.99
C LEU A 37 -6.89 9.68 4.63
N ALA A 38 -6.12 10.75 4.46
CA ALA A 38 -4.83 10.90 5.12
C ALA A 38 -4.96 10.95 6.65
N ALA A 39 -6.02 11.57 7.18
CA ALA A 39 -6.30 11.54 8.62
C ALA A 39 -6.65 10.12 9.10
N ALA A 40 -7.56 9.45 8.39
CA ALA A 40 -7.92 8.07 8.72
C ALA A 40 -6.72 7.11 8.68
N LEU A 41 -5.79 7.31 7.73
CA LEU A 41 -4.55 6.54 7.63
C LEU A 41 -3.64 6.79 8.82
N ARG A 42 -3.41 8.05 9.21
CA ARG A 42 -2.62 8.37 10.42
C ARG A 42 -3.21 7.74 11.68
N ASP A 43 -4.53 7.79 11.83
CA ASP A 43 -5.21 7.18 12.98
C ASP A 43 -5.06 5.66 12.99
N PHE A 44 -5.05 5.03 11.82
CA PHE A 44 -4.79 3.60 11.69
C PHE A 44 -3.33 3.26 12.07
N GLU A 45 -2.36 3.98 11.52
CA GLU A 45 -0.94 3.80 11.84
C GLU A 45 -0.63 3.99 13.32
N ALA A 46 -1.32 4.93 14.00
CA ALA A 46 -1.15 5.16 15.42
C ALA A 46 -1.74 4.04 16.31
N ARG A 47 -2.69 3.25 15.80
CA ARG A 47 -3.34 2.14 16.53
C ARG A 47 -2.62 0.82 16.35
N GLU A 48 -1.96 0.62 15.21
CA GLU A 48 -1.27 -0.63 14.90
C GLU A 48 0.15 -0.63 15.50
N PRO A 49 0.60 -1.74 16.10
CA PRO A 49 1.99 -1.84 16.56
C PRO A 49 2.95 -1.68 15.37
N ALA A 50 3.96 -0.83 15.55
CA ALA A 50 4.84 -0.30 14.50
C ALA A 50 5.71 -1.34 13.74
N HIS A 51 5.54 -2.64 13.98
CA HIS A 51 6.33 -3.67 13.33
C HIS A 51 5.44 -4.80 12.81
N GLN A 52 4.83 -4.55 11.65
CA GLN A 52 4.49 -5.64 10.74
C GLN A 52 5.71 -5.84 9.83
N PRO A 53 6.27 -7.06 9.75
CA PRO A 53 7.36 -7.32 8.81
C PRO A 53 6.90 -6.96 7.41
N SER A 54 7.72 -6.18 6.71
CA SER A 54 7.48 -5.80 5.33
C SER A 54 7.38 -7.03 4.43
N GLY A 55 6.77 -6.88 3.26
CA GLY A 55 6.74 -7.96 2.27
C GLY A 55 8.14 -8.46 1.90
N GLU A 56 9.13 -7.58 1.86
CA GLU A 56 10.53 -7.92 1.61
C GLU A 56 11.15 -8.72 2.76
N GLU A 57 10.92 -8.32 4.01
CA GLU A 57 11.37 -9.10 5.17
C GLU A 57 10.68 -10.46 5.24
N LEU A 58 9.39 -10.52 4.88
CA LEU A 58 8.60 -11.74 4.94
C LEU A 58 8.91 -12.70 3.79
N LEU A 59 9.18 -12.20 2.58
CA LEU A 59 9.36 -12.99 1.37
C LEU A 59 10.80 -13.04 0.87
N GLY A 60 11.72 -12.38 1.57
CA GLY A 60 13.13 -12.34 1.23
C GLY A 60 13.74 -13.74 1.13
N PRO A 61 14.87 -13.89 0.40
CA PRO A 61 15.47 -15.19 0.09
C PRO A 61 15.84 -15.98 1.35
N ASP A 62 16.19 -15.29 2.43
CA ASP A 62 16.54 -15.90 3.70
C ASP A 62 15.38 -16.09 4.68
N SER A 63 14.22 -15.48 4.41
CA SER A 63 13.03 -15.66 5.23
C SER A 63 12.55 -17.10 5.20
N PRO A 64 12.17 -17.69 6.34
CA PRO A 64 11.54 -19.01 6.38
C PRO A 64 10.31 -19.12 5.46
N ILE A 65 9.51 -18.06 5.35
CA ILE A 65 8.32 -18.00 4.50
C ILE A 65 8.74 -17.90 3.02
N GLY A 66 9.73 -17.05 2.70
CA GLY A 66 10.28 -16.97 1.35
C GLY A 66 10.81 -18.31 0.85
N LYS A 67 11.55 -19.04 1.69
CA LYS A 67 12.05 -20.40 1.40
C LYS A 67 10.91 -21.40 1.18
N ALA A 68 9.87 -21.36 2.03
CA ALA A 68 8.71 -22.24 1.90
C ALA A 68 7.93 -21.99 0.60
N LEU A 69 7.69 -20.71 0.24
CA LEU A 69 6.97 -20.36 -0.97
C LEU A 69 7.75 -20.71 -2.25
N ARG A 70 9.08 -20.57 -2.24
CA ARG A 70 9.96 -21.02 -3.32
C ARG A 70 9.94 -22.54 -3.48
N ALA A 71 9.98 -23.29 -2.37
CA ALA A 71 9.86 -24.75 -2.40
C ALA A 71 8.50 -25.24 -2.95
N LEU A 72 7.46 -24.42 -2.81
CA LEU A 72 6.12 -24.68 -3.36
C LEU A 72 5.92 -24.16 -4.80
N GLY A 73 6.91 -23.44 -5.37
CA GLY A 73 6.85 -22.89 -6.73
C GLY A 73 6.04 -21.59 -6.89
N TYR A 74 5.76 -20.87 -5.80
CA TYR A 74 5.05 -19.58 -5.85
C TYR A 74 5.97 -18.37 -6.10
N VAL A 75 7.29 -18.55 -5.95
CA VAL A 75 8.29 -17.49 -6.11
C VAL A 75 9.48 -18.07 -6.90
N GLU A 76 9.87 -17.39 -7.98
CA GLU A 76 11.02 -17.74 -8.84
C GLU A 76 12.32 -17.06 -8.35
N ASP A 77 13.48 -17.56 -8.79
CA ASP A 77 14.82 -17.01 -8.46
C ASP A 77 15.10 -15.66 -9.11
#